data_AF-A0A0E9M3M7-F1
#
_entry.id   AF-A0A0E9M3M7-F1
#
_cell.length_a   1.000
_cell.length_b   1.000
_cell.length_c   1.000
_cell.angle_alpha   90.00
_cell.angle_beta   90.00
_cell.angle_gamma   90.00
#
_symmetry.space_group_name_H-M   'P 1'
#
loop_
_entity.id
_entity.type
_entity.pdbx_description
1 polymer ?
#
loop_
_entity_poly.entity_id
_entity_poly.type
_entity_poly.pdbx_seq_one_letter_code
_entity_poly.pdbx_strand_id
1 'polypeptide(L)' 'MKVTVVGAGNVGATCADILAYREIANEVILIDIKEGVAEGKALDIWQKALLTCMIHAPLA' A
#
# COMPACT_ATOMS: atom_id res chain seq x y z
N MET A 1 -3.20 13.60 3.19
CA MET A 1 -4.24 13.00 2.33
C MET A 1 -4.21 11.49 2.49
N LYS A 2 -5.37 10.86 2.69
CA LYS A 2 -5.53 9.41 2.90
C LYS A 2 -6.15 8.78 1.65
N VAL A 3 -5.52 7.73 1.13
CA VAL A 3 -5.97 7.02 -0.08
C VAL A 3 -6.15 5.55 0.24
N THR A 4 -7.23 4.95 -0.24
CA THR A 4 -7.46 3.50 -0.13
C THR A 4 -7.40 2.87 -1.51
N VAL A 5 -6.57 1.84 -1.66
CA VAL A 5 -6.44 1.03 -2.87
C VAL A 5 -7.06 -0.33 -2.57
N VAL A 6 -8.06 -0.69 -3.37
CA VAL A 6 -8.79 -1.97 -3.26
C VAL A 6 -8.27 -2.92 -4.33
N GLY A 7 -7.70 -4.04 -3.89
CA GLY A 7 -6.99 -5.04 -4.68
C GLY A 7 -5.47 -4.85 -4.61
N ALA A 8 -4.75 -5.77 -3.98
CA ALA A 8 -3.29 -5.90 -3.93
C ALA A 8 -2.72 -6.77 -5.08
N GLY A 9 -3.45 -6.90 -6.19
CA GLY A 9 -2.92 -7.43 -7.44
C GLY A 9 -1.83 -6.55 -8.04
N ASN A 10 -1.25 -6.96 -9.18
CA ASN A 10 -0.14 -6.25 -9.81
C ASN A 10 -0.41 -4.75 -10.02
N VAL A 11 -1.62 -4.38 -10.46
CA VAL A 11 -1.99 -2.98 -10.70
C VAL A 11 -2.13 -2.19 -9.40
N GLY A 12 -2.89 -2.71 -8.43
CA GLY A 12 -3.13 -1.98 -7.19
C GLY A 12 -1.89 -1.88 -6.30
N ALA A 13 -1.06 -2.93 -6.27
CA ALA A 13 0.24 -2.88 -5.59
C ALA A 13 1.16 -1.81 -6.22
N THR A 14 1.26 -1.74 -7.55
CA THR A 14 2.05 -0.70 -8.22
C THR A 14 1.47 0.70 -8.01
N CYS A 15 0.14 0.86 -7.99
CA CYS A 15 -0.48 2.14 -7.65
C CYS A 15 -0.12 2.57 -6.23
N ALA A 16 -0.23 1.67 -5.24
CA ALA A 16 0.14 1.96 -3.86
C ALA A 16 1.63 2.31 -3.74
N ASP A 17 2.50 1.59 -4.45
CA ASP A 17 3.95 1.86 -4.51
C ASP A 17 4.26 3.25 -5.06
N ILE A 18 3.67 3.65 -6.18
CA ILE A 18 3.89 4.97 -6.77
C ILE A 18 3.31 6.08 -5.89
N LEU A 19 2.13 5.86 -5.28
CA LEU A 19 1.52 6.83 -4.36
C LEU A 19 2.42 7.09 -3.15
N ALA A 20 3.04 6.06 -2.60
CA ALA A 20 3.97 6.17 -1.49
C ALA A 20 5.33 6.75 -1.93
N TYR A 21 5.91 6.26 -3.02
CA TYR A 21 7.22 6.69 -3.52
C TYR A 21 7.24 8.16 -3.96
N ARG A 22 6.16 8.66 -4.56
CA ARG A 22 6.04 10.06 -4.99
C ARG A 22 5.47 10.99 -3.92
N GLU A 23 5.26 10.49 -2.70
CA GLU A 23 4.70 11.24 -1.57
C GLU A 23 3.36 11.93 -1.89
N ILE A 24 2.53 11.32 -2.75
CA ILE A 24 1.23 11.88 -3.17
C ILE A 24 0.21 11.75 -2.03
N ALA A 25 0.34 10.70 -1.22
CA ALA A 25 -0.48 10.45 -0.05
C ALA A 25 0.40 10.33 1.20
N ASN A 26 -0.13 10.76 2.34
CA ASN A 26 0.53 10.57 3.64
C ASN A 26 0.19 9.21 4.24
N GLU A 27 -0.97 8.66 3.85
CA GLU A 27 -1.46 7.37 4.31
C GLU A 27 -2.10 6.63 3.14
N VAL A 28 -1.64 5.40 2.89
CA VAL A 28 -2.18 4.51 1.86
C VAL A 28 -2.70 3.25 2.55
N ILE A 29 -3.99 2.97 2.40
CA ILE A 29 -4.58 1.70 2.84
C ILE A 29 -4.61 0.76 1.64
N LEU A 30 -4.01 -0.43 1.75
CA LEU A 30 -4.07 -1.48 0.74
C LEU A 30 -4.93 -2.62 1.26
N ILE A 31 -6.01 -2.94 0.55
CA ILE A 31 -6.96 -4.01 0.93
C ILE A 31 -6.98 -5.05 -0.19
N ASP A 32 -7.03 -6.34 0.15
CA ASP A 32 -7.31 -7.42 -0.81
C ASP A 32 -8.27 -8.44 -0.18
N ILE A 33 -8.93 -9.24 -1.02
CA ILE A 33 -9.79 -10.34 -0.58
C ILE A 33 -8.98 -11.58 -0.17
N LYS A 34 -7.75 -11.70 -0.70
CA LYS A 34 -6.83 -12.77 -0.35
C LYS A 34 -6.03 -12.37 0.88
N GLU A 35 -6.25 -13.08 1.97
CA GLU A 35 -5.50 -12.94 3.21
C GLU A 35 -3.98 -12.96 2.97
N GLY A 36 -3.25 -12.09 3.66
CA GLY A 36 -1.79 -12.00 3.63
C GLY A 36 -1.16 -11.38 2.36
N VAL A 37 -1.90 -11.24 1.25
CA VAL A 37 -1.36 -10.64 0.02
C VAL A 37 -1.15 -9.14 0.18
N ALA A 38 -2.17 -8.44 0.70
CA ALA A 38 -2.08 -7.00 0.94
C ALA A 38 -0.99 -6.66 1.98
N GLU A 39 -0.84 -7.48 3.02
CA GLU A 39 0.18 -7.31 4.06
C GLU A 39 1.60 -7.49 3.54
N GLY A 40 1.85 -8.57 2.78
CA GLY A 40 3.17 -8.80 2.18
C GLY A 40 3.56 -7.66 1.24
N LYS A 41 2.62 -7.20 0.40
CA LYS A 41 2.87 -6.08 -0.51
C LYS A 41 3.02 -4.75 0.23
N ALA A 42 2.24 -4.50 1.27
CA ALA A 42 2.38 -3.30 2.08
C ALA A 42 3.75 -3.27 2.79
N LEU A 43 4.23 -4.41 3.29
CA LEU A 43 5.55 -4.53 3.91
C LEU A 43 6.68 -4.30 2.89
N ASP A 44 6.59 -4.92 1.71
CA ASP A 44 7.55 -4.71 0.63
C ASP A 44 7.65 -3.23 0.23
N ILE A 45 6.49 -2.58 0.05
CA ILE A 45 6.44 -1.16 -0.32
C ILE A 45 6.93 -0.29 0.82
N TRP A 46 6.60 -0.61 2.08
CA TRP A 46 7.07 0.14 3.24
C TRP A 46 8.60 0.10 3.35
N GLN A 47 9.21 -1.06 3.16
CA GLN A 47 10.67 -1.21 3.21
C GLN A 47 11.38 -0.50 2.05
N LYS A 48 10.68 -0.33 0.91
CA LYS A 48 11.19 0.37 -0.27
C LYS A 48 10.96 1.88 -0.23
N ALA A 49 9.82 2.33 0.30
CA ALA A 49 9.39 3.72 0.26
C ALA A 49 10.22 4.59 1.21
N LEU A 50 10.20 5.90 0.95
CA LEU A 50 10.73 6.89 1.88
C LEU A 50 9.91 6.86 3.18
N LEU A 51 10.56 7.10 4.33
CA LEU A 51 9.99 7.00 5.70
C LEU A 51 8.75 7.91 5.96
N THR A 52 8.33 8.67 4.97
CA THR A 52 7.31 9.72 5.02
C THR A 52 5.88 9.23 4.78
N CYS A 53 5.68 8.06 4.15
CA CYS A 53 4.34 7.54 3.84
C CYS A 53 3.99 6.29 4.66
N MET A 54 2.86 6.32 5.37
CA MET A 54 2.35 5.19 6.15
C MET A 54 1.49 4.28 5.26
N ILE A 55 1.91 3.02 5.05
CA ILE A 55 1.09 2.01 4.35
C ILE A 55 0.47 1.05 5.36
N HIS A 56 -0.85 0.93 5.35
CA HIS A 56 -1.61 0.02 6.20
C HIS A 56 -2.31 -1.05 5.37
N ALA A 57 -2.13 -2.32 5.73
CA ALA A 57 -2.98 -3.40 5.27
C ALA A 57 -3.79 -3.91 6.46
N PRO A 58 -5.09 -3.61 6.55
CA PRO A 58 -5.92 -4.17 7.62
C PRO A 58 -6.02 -5.69 7.43
N LEU A 59 -5.74 -6.43 8.51
CA LEU A 59 -6.07 -7.85 8.67
C LEU A 59 -7.60 -7.98 8.53
N ALA A 60 -8.07 -8.32 7.33
CA ALA A 60 -9.45 -8.67 7.06
C ALA A 60 -9.53 -10.15 6.69
#